data_AF-A0A975YKC9-F1
#
_entry.id   AF-A0A975YKC9-F1
#
_cell.length_a   1.000
_cell.length_b   1.000
_cell.length_c   1.000
_cell.angle_alpha   90.00
_cell.angle_beta   90.00
_cell.angle_gamma   90.00
#
_symmetry.space_group_name_H-M   'P 1'
#
loop_
_entity.id
_entity.type
_entity.pdbx_description
1 polymer ?
#
loop_
_entity_poly.entity_id
_entity_poly.type
_entity_poly.pdbx_seq_one_letter_code
_entity_poly.pdbx_strand_id
1 'polypeptide(L)'
;MTDQDVLSLVREGLWVTILAAGPLMAAALIVGLAVSLLQALTQVNEASLVFVPKVIAVAVVAAFAAPFIGGTVGAFAERLFDRIVAVGGGGF
;
A
#
# COMPACT_ATOMS: atom_id res chain seq x y z
N MET A 1 -13.56 25.14 6.38
CA MET A 1 -12.42 24.21 6.50
C MET A 1 -11.29 24.99 7.11
N THR A 2 -10.75 24.54 8.25
CA THR A 2 -9.58 25.14 8.89
C THR A 2 -8.30 24.49 8.34
N ASP A 3 -7.15 25.16 8.44
CA ASP A 3 -5.87 24.58 8.02
C ASP A 3 -5.55 23.26 8.76
N GLN A 4 -6.05 23.12 10.00
CA GLN A 4 -5.91 21.91 10.80
C GLN A 4 -6.70 20.73 10.20
N ASP A 5 -7.88 20.98 9.61
CA ASP A 5 -8.69 19.94 8.97
C ASP A 5 -7.98 19.38 7.74
N VAL A 6 -7.39 20.25 6.93
CA VAL A 6 -6.61 19.84 5.74
C VAL A 6 -5.41 18.97 6.15
N LEU A 7 -4.68 19.40 7.17
CA LEU A 7 -3.51 18.66 7.66
C LEU A 7 -3.88 17.27 8.21
N SER A 8 -5.03 17.17 8.88
CA SER A 8 -5.56 15.90 9.37
C SER A 8 -5.94 14.94 8.23
N LEU A 9 -6.53 15.48 7.15
CA LEU A 9 -6.92 14.71 5.96
C LEU A 9 -5.69 14.15 5.23
N VAL A 10 -4.65 14.97 5.07
CA VAL A 10 -3.38 14.54 4.47
C VAL A 10 -2.73 13.43 5.31
N ARG A 11 -2.70 13.59 6.63
CA ARG A 11 -2.18 12.54 7.54
C ARG A 11 -2.96 11.24 7.39
N GLU A 12 -4.28 11.31 7.34
CA GLU A 12 -5.13 10.14 7.17
C GLU A 12 -4.87 9.44 5.82
N GLY A 13 -4.77 10.21 4.74
CA GLY A 13 -4.44 9.67 3.41
C GLY A 13 -3.06 8.99 3.36
N LEU A 14 -2.05 9.57 4.03
CA LEU A 14 -0.74 8.93 4.17
C LEU A 14 -0.85 7.60 4.93
N TRP A 15 -1.62 7.57 6.02
CA TRP A 15 -1.83 6.36 6.79
C TRP A 15 -2.51 5.25 5.97
N VAL A 16 -3.55 5.60 5.21
CA VAL A 16 -4.25 4.70 4.28
C VAL A 16 -3.29 4.14 3.24
N THR A 17 -2.41 4.99 2.69
CA THR A 17 -1.41 4.57 1.70
C THR A 17 -0.42 3.57 2.29
N ILE A 18 0.08 3.82 3.50
CA ILE A 18 0.99 2.90 4.21
C ILE A 18 0.29 1.56 4.45
N LEU A 19 -0.95 1.59 4.92
CA LEU A 19 -1.70 0.38 5.23
C LEU A 19 -2.01 -0.45 3.98
N ALA A 20 -2.39 0.21 2.89
CA ALA A 20 -2.64 -0.42 1.59
C ALA A 20 -1.36 -1.02 0.97
N ALA A 21 -0.23 -0.32 1.07
CA ALA A 21 1.05 -0.81 0.55
C ALA A 21 1.70 -1.88 1.45
N GLY A 22 1.38 -1.90 2.75
CA GLY A 22 1.94 -2.77 3.77
C GLY A 22 2.09 -4.25 3.36
N PRO A 23 1.01 -4.95 2.95
CA PRO A 23 1.11 -6.36 2.58
C PRO A 23 2.02 -6.61 1.36
N LEU A 24 1.99 -5.75 0.34
CA LEU A 24 2.87 -5.89 -0.83
C LEU A 24 4.34 -5.63 -0.47
N MET A 25 4.60 -4.60 0.35
CA MET A 25 5.94 -4.27 0.81
C MET A 25 6.54 -5.39 1.66
N ALA A 26 5.75 -5.98 2.57
CA ALA A 26 6.18 -7.10 3.39
C ALA A 26 6.55 -8.32 2.52
N ALA A 27 5.73 -8.65 1.52
CA ALA A 27 6.01 -9.73 0.59
C ALA A 27 7.31 -9.50 -0.21
N ALA A 28 7.45 -8.30 -0.76
CA ALA A 28 8.64 -7.92 -1.53
C ALA A 28 9.92 -7.98 -0.68
N LEU A 29 9.82 -7.57 0.59
CA LEU A 29 10.93 -7.57 1.53
C LEU A 29 11.32 -8.99 1.93
N ILE A 30 10.37 -9.82 2.37
CA ILE A 30 10.63 -11.20 2.80
C ILE A 30 11.28 -12.00 1.66
N VAL A 31 10.69 -11.95 0.46
CA VAL A 31 11.20 -12.72 -0.68
C VAL A 31 12.51 -12.13 -1.21
N GLY A 32 12.62 -10.81 -1.27
CA GLY A 32 13.87 -10.15 -1.68
C GLY A 32 15.04 -10.53 -0.78
N LEU A 33 14.81 -10.57 0.53
CA LEU A 33 15.83 -10.87 1.54
C LEU A 33 16.19 -12.37 1.54
N ALA A 34 15.19 -13.25 1.41
CA ALA A 34 15.42 -14.68 1.26
C ALA A 34 16.27 -15.00 0.02
N VAL A 35 15.93 -14.40 -1.12
CA VAL A 35 16.67 -14.63 -2.37
C VAL A 35 18.07 -14.01 -2.31
N SER A 36 18.23 -12.81 -1.75
CA SER A 36 19.58 -12.20 -1.63
C SER A 36 20.50 -13.02 -0.73
N LEU A 37 19.96 -13.67 0.31
CA LEU A 37 20.72 -14.59 1.15
C LEU A 37 21.14 -15.83 0.36
N LEU A 38 20.24 -16.43 -0.41
CA LEU A 38 20.57 -17.59 -1.26
C LEU A 38 21.62 -17.25 -2.32
N GLN A 39 21.54 -16.06 -2.91
CA GLN A 39 22.54 -15.57 -3.87
C GLN A 39 23.91 -15.39 -3.21
N ALA A 40 23.95 -14.84 -2.00
CA ALA A 40 25.20 -14.70 -1.25
C ALA A 40 25.82 -16.05 -0.87
N LEU A 41 25.00 -17.02 -0.44
CA LEU A 41 25.46 -18.36 -0.04
C LEU A 41 25.94 -19.20 -1.23
N THR A 42 25.34 -19.04 -2.41
CA THR A 42 25.69 -19.80 -3.62
C THR A 42 26.68 -19.10 -4.53
N GLN A 43 27.04 -17.84 -4.23
CA GLN A 43 27.89 -16.98 -5.06
C GLN A 43 27.35 -16.70 -6.47
N VAL A 44 26.04 -16.95 -6.71
CA VAL A 44 25.38 -16.66 -7.98
C VAL A 44 24.74 -15.27 -7.92
N ASN A 45 25.34 -14.29 -8.59
CA ASN A 45 24.87 -12.90 -8.63
C ASN A 45 24.20 -12.55 -9.97
N GLU A 46 23.18 -13.31 -10.33
CA GLU A 46 22.37 -13.03 -11.52
C GLU A 46 21.16 -12.15 -11.16
N ALA A 47 21.06 -11.00 -11.81
CA ALA A 47 20.02 -10.01 -11.54
C ALA A 47 18.58 -10.54 -11.78
N SER A 48 18.41 -11.45 -12.74
CA SER A 48 17.14 -12.10 -13.08
C SER A 48 16.59 -12.95 -11.92
N LEU A 49 17.47 -13.56 -11.14
CA LEU A 49 17.14 -14.53 -10.10
C LEU A 49 16.54 -13.85 -8.85
N VAL A 50 16.83 -12.57 -8.61
CA VAL A 50 16.13 -11.74 -7.61
C VAL A 50 14.76 -11.30 -8.10
N PHE A 51 14.66 -10.99 -9.39
CA PHE A 51 13.51 -10.29 -9.94
C PHE A 51 12.30 -11.22 -10.08
N VAL A 52 12.46 -12.39 -10.69
CA VAL A 52 11.33 -13.27 -11.02
C VAL A 52 10.60 -13.81 -9.78
N PRO A 53 11.27 -14.40 -8.77
CA PRO A 53 10.57 -14.92 -7.58
C PRO A 53 9.86 -13.82 -6.79
N LYS A 54 10.47 -12.63 -6.73
CA LYS A 54 9.90 -11.47 -6.03
C LYS A 54 8.61 -10.98 -6.69
N VAL A 55 8.59 -10.85 -8.03
CA VAL A 55 7.40 -10.40 -8.77
C VAL A 55 6.25 -11.38 -8.59
N ILE A 56 6.52 -12.70 -8.68
CA ILE A 56 5.50 -13.73 -8.48
C ILE A 56 4.91 -13.64 -7.07
N ALA A 57 5.76 -13.51 -6.05
CA ALA A 57 5.29 -13.39 -4.67
C ALA A 57 4.44 -12.14 -4.43
N VAL A 58 4.86 -10.99 -4.96
CA VAL A 58 4.09 -9.74 -4.86
C VAL A 58 2.76 -9.85 -5.59
N ALA A 59 2.72 -10.48 -6.78
CA ALA A 59 1.48 -10.70 -7.53
C ALA A 59 0.50 -11.60 -6.78
N VAL A 60 0.99 -12.69 -6.18
CA VAL A 60 0.18 -13.58 -5.34
C VAL A 60 -0.38 -12.82 -4.14
N VAL A 61 0.46 -12.10 -3.40
CA VAL A 61 0.01 -11.33 -2.24
C VAL A 61 -0.95 -10.21 -2.63
N ALA A 62 -0.75 -9.55 -3.77
CA ALA A 62 -1.69 -8.56 -4.29
C ALA A 62 -3.07 -9.17 -4.56
N ALA A 63 -3.14 -10.36 -5.16
CA ALA A 63 -4.40 -11.06 -5.42
C ALA A 63 -5.16 -11.39 -4.11
N PHE A 64 -4.44 -11.87 -3.09
CA PHE A 64 -5.05 -12.19 -1.79
C PHE A 64 -5.38 -10.95 -0.95
N ALA A 65 -4.55 -9.90 -1.03
CA ALA A 65 -4.73 -8.66 -0.29
C ALA A 65 -5.70 -7.68 -0.98
N ALA A 66 -6.17 -7.97 -2.20
CA ALA A 66 -7.06 -7.10 -2.96
C ALA A 66 -8.32 -6.65 -2.17
N PRO A 67 -9.05 -7.53 -1.45
CA PRO A 67 -10.21 -7.11 -0.66
C PRO A 67 -9.83 -6.17 0.49
N PHE A 68 -8.68 -6.41 1.12
CA PHE A 68 -8.18 -5.59 2.22
C PHE A 68 -7.77 -4.19 1.74
N ILE A 69 -7.02 -4.12 0.64
CA ILE A 69 -6.60 -2.86 0.02
C ILE A 69 -7.82 -2.09 -0.46
N GLY A 70 -8.73 -2.76 -1.17
CA GLY A 70 -9.98 -2.18 -1.65
C GLY A 70 -10.84 -1.63 -0.52
N GLY A 71 -11.02 -2.38 0.57
CA GLY A 71 -11.77 -1.92 1.74
C GLY A 71 -11.09 -0.73 2.45
N THR A 72 -9.77 -0.74 2.56
CA THR A 72 -9.02 0.35 3.22
C THR A 72 -9.12 1.66 2.44
N VAL A 73 -8.91 1.59 1.13
CA VAL A 73 -8.99 2.78 0.25
C VAL A 73 -10.45 3.22 0.07
N GLY A 74 -11.37 2.27 -0.07
CA GLY A 74 -12.81 2.53 -0.20
C GLY A 74 -13.38 3.27 1.02
N ALA A 75 -13.07 2.80 2.23
CA ALA A 75 -13.50 3.47 3.46
C ALA A 75 -12.95 4.89 3.58
N PHE A 76 -11.71 5.13 3.13
CA PHE A 76 -11.17 6.49 3.09
C PHE A 76 -11.89 7.37 2.05
N ALA A 77 -12.18 6.83 0.87
CA ALA A 77 -12.90 7.53 -0.18
C ALA A 77 -14.32 7.92 0.26
N GLU A 78 -15.05 7.01 0.92
CA GLU A 78 -16.37 7.30 1.50
C GLU A 78 -16.31 8.48 2.49
N ARG A 79 -15.36 8.44 3.44
CA ARG A 79 -15.14 9.56 4.38
C ARG A 79 -14.78 10.87 3.68
N LEU A 80 -14.05 10.80 2.56
CA LEU A 80 -13.71 11.97 1.75
C LEU A 80 -14.96 12.58 1.09
N PHE A 81 -15.81 11.73 0.50
CA PHE A 81 -17.06 12.17 -0.14
C PHE A 81 -18.05 12.75 0.87
N ASP A 82 -18.20 12.14 2.05
CA ASP A 82 -19.05 12.68 3.12
C ASP A 82 -18.61 14.09 3.54
N ARG A 83 -17.30 14.31 3.65
CA ARG A 83 -16.74 15.63 3.97
C ARG A 83 -16.97 16.65 2.85
N ILE A 84 -16.90 16.23 1.57
CA ILE A 84 -17.19 17.11 0.43
C ILE A 84 -18.66 17.53 0.45
N VAL A 85 -19.59 16.59 0.68
CA VAL A 85 -21.03 16.87 0.78
C VAL A 85 -21.33 17.78 1.97
N ALA A 86 -20.70 17.56 3.12
CA ALA A 86 -20.86 18.42 4.30
C ALA A 86 -20.40 19.87 4.04
N VAL A 87 -19.34 20.07 3.24
CA VAL A 87 -18.86 21.40 2.86
C VAL A 87 -19.72 22.03 1.76
N GLY A 88 -20.22 21.24 0.80
CA GLY A 88 -21.04 21.72 -0.32
C GLY A 88 -22.53 21.92 0.00
N GLY A 89 -23.08 21.22 1.00
CA GLY A 89 -24.49 21.25 1.38
C GLY A 89 -24.86 22.30 2.44
N GLY A 90 -23.88 22.95 3.06
CA GLY A 90 -24.10 23.97 4.12
C GLY A 90 -24.20 25.41 3.62
N GLY A 91 -24.62 25.62 2.38
CA GLY A 91 -24.59 26.92 1.71
C GLY A 91 -25.93 27.37 1.13
N PHE A 92 -27.02 27.28 1.91
CA PHE A 92 -28.20 28.16 1.89
C PHE A 92 -28.86 28.14 3.26
#